data_AF-A0A1C5I8N7-F1
#
_entry.id   AF-A0A1C5I8N7-F1
#
_cell.length_a   1.000
_cell.length_b   1.000
_cell.length_c   1.000
_cell.angle_alpha   90.00
_cell.angle_beta   90.00
_cell.angle_gamma   90.00
#
_symmetry.space_group_name_H-M   'P 1'
#
loop_
_entity.id
_entity.type
_entity.pdbx_description
1 polymer ?
#
loop_
_entity_poly.entity_id
_entity_poly.type
_entity_poly.pdbx_seq_one_letter_code
_entity_poly.pdbx_strand_id
1 'polypeptide(L)'
;MPDPIFSDLYRDTEHLIWAPTEQVRSRGRQRTRRTRVAAALTAAVAVGVVASGMVALGRHPDAAPPPVPPATVDATTPGPTPSPSGSAAPTPSTDPGPSRTAPAGPPATSESPSARPQSRAVPAAAMLQLADLPRGFEMTTQVEGDWSLEYVTQHCANESPSLAVRQVASRSVQFDSPSDYLVERVTRHSGTSATTVMQRVRQLVTGCEPVQPGDSLSIMAESLGGADAVLVGSEIGGVPSRWIFVRQGDLVAQMRLDHQTTPAEARGTAKSVASRLCAGTDAC
;
A
#
# COMPACT_ATOMS: atom_id res chain seq x y z
N MET A 1 -18.16 19.53 40.12
CA MET A 1 -18.05 18.14 40.60
C MET A 1 -17.72 17.28 39.39
N PRO A 2 -16.63 16.50 39.39
CA PRO A 2 -16.39 15.52 38.34
C PRO A 2 -17.51 14.47 38.35
N ASP A 3 -17.94 14.05 37.16
CA ASP A 3 -19.00 13.05 36.98
C ASP A 3 -18.58 11.73 37.66
N PRO A 4 -19.46 11.08 38.46
CA PRO A 4 -19.13 9.85 39.19
C PRO A 4 -18.64 8.71 38.28
N ILE A 5 -19.10 8.68 37.03
CA ILE A 5 -18.68 7.70 36.01
C ILE A 5 -17.18 7.83 35.69
N PHE A 6 -16.65 9.06 35.64
CA PHE A 6 -15.23 9.28 35.35
C PHE A 6 -14.34 8.96 36.55
N SER A 7 -14.81 9.16 37.78
CA SER A 7 -14.05 8.78 38.97
C SER A 7 -13.92 7.26 39.13
N ASP A 8 -14.97 6.51 38.76
CA ASP A 8 -14.94 5.04 38.83
C ASP A 8 -14.02 4.47 37.74
N LEU A 9 -14.06 4.99 36.51
CA LEU A 9 -13.15 4.60 35.44
C LEU A 9 -11.68 4.93 35.76
N TYR A 10 -11.42 6.06 36.41
CA TYR A 10 -10.06 6.45 36.81
C TYR A 10 -9.52 5.51 37.90
N ARG A 11 -10.35 5.22 38.92
CA ARG A 11 -9.97 4.29 39.99
C ARG A 11 -9.74 2.86 39.49
N ASP A 12 -10.52 2.40 38.51
CA ASP A 12 -10.34 1.07 37.90
C ASP A 12 -9.09 0.99 37.00
N THR A 13 -8.64 2.11 36.42
CA THR A 13 -7.44 2.15 35.56
C THR A 13 -6.15 2.41 36.33
N GLU A 14 -6.21 3.04 37.50
CA GLU A 14 -5.04 3.36 38.33
C GLU A 14 -4.32 2.11 38.87
N HIS A 15 -5.01 0.96 38.93
CA HIS A 15 -4.44 -0.32 39.35
C HIS A 15 -4.29 -1.36 38.23
N LEU A 16 -4.57 -0.97 36.98
CA LEU A 16 -4.38 -1.84 35.82
C LEU A 16 -2.88 -1.92 35.46
N ILE A 17 -2.22 -2.94 36.02
CA ILE A 17 -0.90 -3.36 35.55
C ILE A 17 -1.09 -4.01 34.18
N TRP A 18 -0.84 -3.24 33.13
CA TRP A 18 -0.85 -3.74 31.76
C TRP A 18 0.13 -4.90 31.63
N ALA A 19 -0.36 -6.04 31.12
CA ALA A 19 0.52 -7.17 30.84
C ALA A 19 1.60 -6.73 29.83
N PRO A 20 2.84 -7.26 29.93
CA PRO A 20 3.91 -6.97 28.99
C PRO A 20 3.44 -7.16 27.54
N THR A 21 3.89 -6.30 26.62
CA THR A 21 3.45 -6.27 25.22
C THR A 21 3.60 -7.62 24.51
N GLU A 22 4.59 -8.42 24.92
CA GLU A 22 4.87 -9.76 24.40
C GLU A 22 3.80 -10.77 24.84
N GLN A 23 3.24 -10.59 26.04
CA GLN A 23 2.18 -11.43 26.58
C GLN A 23 0.82 -11.10 25.92
N VAL A 24 0.58 -9.83 25.58
CA VAL A 24 -0.59 -9.43 24.79
C VAL A 24 -0.49 -9.97 23.37
N ARG A 25 0.68 -9.86 22.72
CA ARG A 25 0.91 -10.41 21.37
C ARG A 25 0.77 -11.94 21.34
N SER A 26 1.29 -12.66 22.32
CA SER A 26 1.18 -14.13 22.38
C SER A 26 -0.27 -14.58 22.60
N ARG A 27 -1.01 -13.93 23.51
CA ARG A 27 -2.46 -14.19 23.70
C ARG A 27 -3.29 -13.85 22.47
N GLY A 28 -2.95 -12.77 21.75
CA GLY A 28 -3.57 -12.41 20.48
C GLY A 28 -3.44 -13.53 19.45
N ARG A 29 -2.22 -13.99 19.19
CA ARG A 29 -1.96 -15.12 18.26
C ARG A 29 -2.69 -16.41 18.69
N GLN A 30 -2.80 -16.66 19.99
CA GLN A 30 -3.46 -17.85 20.53
C GLN A 30 -4.98 -17.80 20.38
N ARG A 31 -5.61 -16.62 20.51
CA ARG A 31 -7.04 -16.43 20.20
C ARG A 31 -7.32 -16.64 18.72
N THR A 32 -6.52 -16.07 17.82
CA THR A 32 -6.68 -16.24 16.37
C THR A 32 -6.55 -17.71 15.95
N ARG A 33 -5.70 -18.49 16.62
CA ARG A 33 -5.59 -19.94 16.38
C ARG A 33 -6.81 -20.71 16.91
N ARG A 34 -7.38 -20.33 18.06
CA ARG A 34 -8.55 -21.00 18.63
C ARG A 34 -9.85 -20.71 17.86
N THR A 35 -10.04 -19.48 17.37
CA THR A 35 -11.22 -19.16 16.54
C THR A 35 -11.19 -19.87 15.19
N ARG A 36 -10.01 -20.09 14.59
CA ARG A 36 -9.88 -20.90 13.36
C ARG A 36 -10.26 -22.37 13.55
N VAL A 37 -10.07 -22.95 14.74
CA VAL A 37 -10.46 -24.34 15.02
C VAL A 37 -11.95 -24.47 15.36
N ALA A 38 -12.55 -23.46 16.00
CA ALA A 38 -13.98 -23.48 16.34
C ALA A 38 -14.90 -23.28 15.13
N ALA A 39 -14.46 -22.50 14.12
CA ALA A 39 -15.23 -22.29 12.89
C ALA A 39 -15.33 -23.53 11.98
N ALA A 40 -14.45 -24.52 12.16
CA ALA A 40 -14.47 -25.76 11.37
C ALA A 40 -15.50 -26.80 11.86
N LEU A 41 -16.13 -26.59 13.02
CA LEU A 41 -17.03 -27.58 13.65
C LEU A 41 -18.52 -27.23 13.60
N THR A 42 -18.91 -26.10 12.99
CA THR A 42 -20.30 -25.63 12.92
C THR A 42 -20.93 -25.74 11.52
N ALA A 43 -20.43 -26.65 10.67
CA ALA A 43 -20.95 -26.88 9.32
C ALA A 43 -21.75 -28.20 9.17
N ALA A 44 -22.28 -28.75 10.26
CA ALA A 44 -23.15 -29.92 10.21
C ALA A 44 -24.32 -29.74 11.18
N VAL A 45 -25.44 -29.24 10.66
CA VAL A 45 -26.85 -29.58 10.98
C VAL A 45 -27.72 -28.53 10.30
N ALA A 46 -28.42 -28.93 9.23
CA ALA A 46 -29.80 -28.52 8.93
C ALA A 46 -30.22 -29.12 7.57
N VAL A 47 -30.86 -30.29 7.59
CA VAL A 47 -31.69 -30.77 6.49
C VAL A 47 -33.08 -31.08 7.04
N GLY A 48 -34.09 -30.41 6.45
CA GLY A 48 -35.52 -30.76 6.50
C GLY A 48 -36.31 -30.07 7.62
N VAL A 49 -37.56 -29.61 7.46
CA VAL A 49 -38.56 -29.67 6.37
C VAL A 49 -39.55 -28.51 6.59
N VAL A 50 -40.11 -28.04 5.47
CA VAL A 50 -41.19 -27.07 5.23
C VAL A 50 -42.44 -27.25 6.12
N ALA A 51 -43.12 -26.15 6.51
CA ALA A 51 -44.52 -25.85 6.13
C ALA A 51 -45.25 -24.78 6.99
N SER A 52 -45.98 -23.91 6.28
CA SER A 52 -47.26 -23.24 6.66
C SER A 52 -47.26 -21.93 7.46
N GLY A 53 -47.98 -20.93 6.94
CA GLY A 53 -48.71 -19.95 7.76
C GLY A 53 -48.78 -18.52 7.24
N MET A 54 -49.99 -18.02 6.99
CA MET A 54 -50.33 -16.77 6.28
C MET A 54 -50.38 -15.48 7.13
N VAL A 55 -50.08 -14.35 6.47
CA VAL A 55 -50.73 -13.01 6.43
C VAL A 55 -51.03 -12.24 7.74
N ALA A 56 -50.49 -11.02 7.85
CA ALA A 56 -51.27 -9.81 8.22
C ALA A 56 -50.49 -8.50 7.94
N LEU A 57 -51.24 -7.50 7.44
CA LEU A 57 -50.85 -6.18 6.96
C LEU A 57 -50.36 -5.24 8.07
N GLY A 58 -49.40 -4.37 7.76
CA GLY A 58 -48.98 -3.26 8.62
C GLY A 58 -48.23 -2.18 7.85
N ARG A 59 -48.87 -1.02 7.73
CA ARG A 59 -48.58 0.13 6.88
C ARG A 59 -47.77 1.18 7.66
N HIS A 60 -46.61 1.61 7.18
CA HIS A 60 -46.18 3.03 7.15
C HIS A 60 -44.82 3.23 6.46
N PRO A 61 -44.72 4.11 5.45
CA PRO A 61 -43.46 4.67 5.01
C PRO A 61 -43.14 5.89 5.87
N ASP A 62 -41.98 5.91 6.52
CA ASP A 62 -41.49 7.11 7.20
C ASP A 62 -40.23 7.64 6.53
N ALA A 63 -40.17 8.96 6.53
CA ALA A 63 -39.59 9.79 5.50
C ALA A 63 -38.06 9.79 5.45
N ALA A 64 -37.54 9.91 4.22
CA ALA A 64 -36.16 10.30 3.97
C ALA A 64 -35.92 11.74 4.48
N PRO A 65 -34.76 12.03 5.09
CA PRO A 65 -34.39 13.39 5.47
C PRO A 65 -34.17 14.27 4.21
N PRO A 66 -34.51 15.57 4.26
CA PRO A 66 -34.35 16.46 3.11
C PRO A 66 -32.87 16.72 2.80
N PRO A 67 -32.50 16.92 1.52
CA PRO A 67 -31.14 17.28 1.14
C PRO A 67 -30.81 18.71 1.57
N VAL A 68 -29.61 18.88 2.14
CA VAL A 68 -29.02 20.19 2.45
C VAL A 68 -28.49 20.81 1.15
N PRO A 69 -28.76 22.09 0.84
CA PRO A 69 -28.23 22.73 -0.36
C PRO A 69 -26.71 23.00 -0.25
N PRO A 70 -25.95 22.95 -1.36
CA PRO A 70 -24.54 23.31 -1.33
C PRO A 70 -24.37 24.81 -1.09
N ALA A 71 -23.41 25.17 -0.23
CA ALA A 71 -22.95 26.53 -0.07
C ALA A 71 -22.16 26.95 -1.32
N THR A 72 -22.72 27.90 -2.06
CA THR A 72 -22.02 28.68 -3.08
C THR A 72 -20.97 29.54 -2.39
N VAL A 73 -19.70 29.39 -2.76
CA VAL A 73 -18.69 30.41 -2.45
C VAL A 73 -17.98 30.77 -3.74
N ASP A 74 -18.19 32.03 -4.11
CA ASP A 74 -17.66 32.66 -5.31
C ASP A 74 -16.13 32.78 -5.27
N ALA A 75 -15.58 32.74 -6.48
CA ALA A 75 -14.18 32.93 -6.79
C ALA A 75 -13.68 34.32 -6.34
N THR A 76 -12.43 34.36 -5.85
CA THR A 76 -11.66 35.61 -5.88
C THR A 76 -10.19 35.30 -6.20
N THR A 77 -9.72 35.87 -7.30
CA THR A 77 -8.33 36.03 -7.77
C THR A 77 -8.36 37.43 -8.42
N PRO A 78 -7.36 38.34 -8.28
CA PRO A 78 -5.95 38.07 -8.61
C PRO A 78 -4.82 38.84 -7.86
N GLY A 79 -3.62 38.25 -7.91
CA GLY A 79 -2.31 38.90 -8.10
C GLY A 79 -1.61 39.54 -6.88
N PRO A 80 -0.29 39.88 -6.93
CA PRO A 80 0.63 39.83 -8.08
C PRO A 80 1.97 39.07 -7.85
N THR A 81 2.70 38.95 -8.94
CA THR A 81 4.07 38.46 -9.18
C THR A 81 5.14 39.22 -8.37
N PRO A 82 6.30 38.58 -8.07
CA PRO A 82 7.53 39.04 -8.73
C PRO A 82 8.48 37.91 -9.18
N SER A 83 9.05 38.08 -10.37
CA SER A 83 10.33 37.48 -10.78
C SER A 83 11.48 38.22 -10.10
N PRO A 84 12.65 37.57 -9.93
CA PRO A 84 13.74 37.99 -10.80
C PRO A 84 14.56 36.84 -11.40
N SER A 85 15.01 37.10 -12.63
CA SER A 85 16.08 36.41 -13.34
C SER A 85 17.39 36.45 -12.57
N GLY A 86 18.09 35.32 -12.55
CA GLY A 86 19.51 35.23 -12.20
C GLY A 86 20.23 34.41 -13.25
N SER A 87 20.50 35.02 -14.41
CA SER A 87 21.35 34.48 -15.46
C SER A 87 22.77 35.01 -15.24
N ALA A 88 23.73 34.13 -15.01
CA ALA A 88 25.15 34.45 -15.03
C ALA A 88 25.97 33.20 -15.40
N ALA A 89 26.21 33.04 -16.70
CA ALA A 89 27.43 32.47 -17.24
C ALA A 89 27.97 33.55 -18.20
N PRO A 90 29.24 33.96 -18.06
CA PRO A 90 30.30 33.40 -18.92
C PRO A 90 31.62 33.20 -18.12
N THR A 91 32.61 32.43 -18.55
CA THR A 91 33.62 32.84 -19.55
C THR A 91 34.53 31.65 -19.88
N PRO A 92 34.97 31.49 -21.14
CA PRO A 92 35.89 30.43 -21.57
C PRO A 92 37.35 30.83 -21.37
N SER A 93 38.21 29.84 -21.13
CA SER A 93 39.66 29.97 -21.34
C SER A 93 40.14 28.82 -22.22
N THR A 94 40.36 29.15 -23.48
CA THR A 94 41.25 28.48 -24.44
C THR A 94 42.69 28.82 -24.07
N ASP A 95 43.62 27.85 -24.08
CA ASP A 95 44.68 27.70 -25.11
C ASP A 95 45.76 26.67 -24.67
N PRO A 96 46.68 26.22 -25.57
CA PRO A 96 47.14 24.85 -25.61
C PRO A 96 48.63 24.75 -25.26
N GLY A 97 49.11 23.54 -24.99
CA GLY A 97 50.54 23.31 -24.77
C GLY A 97 50.89 21.84 -24.94
N PRO A 98 51.65 21.47 -25.98
CA PRO A 98 52.02 20.09 -26.25
C PRO A 98 53.26 19.71 -25.44
N SER A 99 53.32 18.48 -24.91
CA SER A 99 54.55 17.69 -24.80
C SER A 99 54.26 16.28 -24.29
N ARG A 100 54.26 15.35 -25.25
CA ARG A 100 54.98 14.06 -25.24
C ARG A 100 55.68 13.72 -23.91
N THR A 101 55.36 12.58 -23.31
CA THR A 101 56.31 11.53 -22.84
C THR A 101 55.50 10.31 -22.37
N ALA A 102 55.60 9.19 -23.08
CA ALA A 102 55.31 7.87 -22.54
C ALA A 102 56.52 7.43 -21.70
N PRO A 103 56.33 6.82 -20.52
CA PRO A 103 56.62 5.38 -20.46
C PRO A 103 55.80 4.59 -19.41
N ALA A 104 55.92 3.26 -19.55
CA ALA A 104 55.70 2.21 -18.56
C ALA A 104 54.24 1.90 -18.17
N GLY A 105 53.83 0.70 -18.58
CA GLY A 105 52.52 0.14 -18.29
C GLY A 105 52.27 -0.07 -16.79
N PRO A 106 51.00 -0.01 -16.37
CA PRO A 106 50.63 -0.42 -15.03
C PRO A 106 50.76 -1.94 -14.90
N PRO A 107 51.17 -2.46 -13.72
CA PRO A 107 51.13 -3.89 -13.46
C PRO A 107 49.68 -4.37 -13.63
N ALA A 108 49.52 -5.47 -14.36
CA ALA A 108 48.26 -6.19 -14.45
C ALA A 108 47.97 -6.85 -13.09
N THR A 109 47.44 -6.06 -12.15
CA THR A 109 46.68 -6.61 -11.03
C THR A 109 45.31 -6.99 -11.57
N SER A 110 45.20 -8.24 -12.01
CA SER A 110 43.93 -8.94 -12.18
C SER A 110 43.28 -9.12 -10.80
N GLU A 111 42.85 -8.02 -10.20
CA GLU A 111 41.82 -8.06 -9.16
C GLU A 111 40.51 -8.26 -9.91
N SER A 112 40.13 -9.53 -10.06
CA SER A 112 38.73 -9.88 -10.33
C SER A 112 37.86 -9.01 -9.42
N PRO A 113 36.86 -8.27 -9.95
CA PRO A 113 35.93 -7.55 -9.10
C PRO A 113 35.28 -8.59 -8.22
N SER A 114 35.67 -8.62 -6.96
CA SER A 114 35.05 -9.46 -5.96
C SER A 114 33.61 -8.96 -5.89
N ALA A 115 32.71 -9.68 -6.57
CA ALA A 115 31.32 -9.30 -6.73
C ALA A 115 30.75 -9.13 -5.33
N ARG A 116 30.68 -7.88 -4.88
CA ARG A 116 30.23 -7.56 -3.54
C ARG A 116 28.84 -8.17 -3.42
N PRO A 117 28.54 -8.98 -2.38
CA PRO A 117 27.23 -9.59 -2.26
C PRO A 117 26.17 -8.49 -2.36
N GLN A 118 25.26 -8.61 -3.33
CA GLN A 118 24.17 -7.66 -3.49
C GLN A 118 23.45 -7.54 -2.13
N SER A 119 23.29 -6.31 -1.67
CA SER A 119 22.62 -6.03 -0.42
C SER A 119 21.20 -6.61 -0.47
N ARG A 120 20.86 -7.45 0.50
CA ARG A 120 19.51 -8.03 0.60
C ARG A 120 18.47 -7.03 1.09
N ALA A 121 18.88 -5.85 1.55
CA ALA A 121 17.96 -4.82 2.02
C ALA A 121 17.21 -4.14 0.87
N VAL A 122 16.07 -3.51 1.20
CA VAL A 122 15.40 -2.57 0.30
C VAL A 122 16.01 -1.18 0.51
N PRO A 123 16.75 -0.62 -0.47
CA PRO A 123 17.40 0.67 -0.30
C PRO A 123 16.36 1.80 -0.22
N ALA A 124 16.70 2.90 0.45
CA ALA A 124 15.79 4.05 0.56
C ALA A 124 15.40 4.64 -0.80
N ALA A 125 16.32 4.61 -1.77
CA ALA A 125 16.08 5.07 -3.14
C ALA A 125 15.00 4.27 -3.88
N ALA A 126 14.68 3.05 -3.42
CA ALA A 126 13.59 2.24 -3.95
C ALA A 126 12.20 2.62 -3.44
N MET A 127 12.13 3.47 -2.40
CA MET A 127 10.87 3.96 -1.85
C MET A 127 10.51 5.29 -2.51
N LEU A 128 9.21 5.57 -2.60
CA LEU A 128 8.72 6.90 -2.91
C LEU A 128 9.28 7.95 -1.96
N GLN A 129 9.39 9.16 -2.48
CA GLN A 129 9.79 10.36 -1.77
C GLN A 129 8.66 11.39 -1.86
N LEU A 130 8.67 12.38 -0.96
CA LEU A 130 7.71 13.49 -1.03
C LEU A 130 7.71 14.23 -2.37
N ALA A 131 8.87 14.30 -3.03
CA ALA A 131 9.00 14.91 -4.35
C ALA A 131 8.29 14.15 -5.48
N ASP A 132 7.91 12.88 -5.25
CA ASP A 132 7.19 12.05 -6.21
C ASP A 132 5.66 12.17 -6.07
N LEU A 133 5.19 12.87 -5.03
CA LEU A 133 3.79 13.01 -4.68
C LEU A 133 3.28 14.44 -4.96
N PRO A 134 1.96 14.62 -5.09
CA PRO A 134 1.36 15.96 -5.08
C PRO A 134 1.79 16.76 -3.84
N ARG A 135 1.73 18.09 -3.95
CA ARG A 135 1.99 18.96 -2.80
C ARG A 135 0.96 18.72 -1.70
N GLY A 136 1.39 18.88 -0.44
CA GLY A 136 0.53 18.75 0.74
C GLY A 136 0.58 17.39 1.42
N PHE A 137 1.29 16.42 0.84
CA PHE A 137 1.65 15.20 1.55
C PHE A 137 2.80 15.45 2.53
N GLU A 138 2.73 14.79 3.68
CA GLU A 138 3.78 14.69 4.68
C GLU A 138 4.14 13.23 4.89
N MET A 139 5.42 12.95 5.12
CA MET A 139 5.91 11.59 5.32
C MET A 139 5.80 11.22 6.80
N THR A 140 5.15 10.10 7.10
CA THR A 140 5.07 9.53 8.44
C THR A 140 5.85 8.22 8.49
N THR A 141 6.59 8.02 9.59
CA THR A 141 7.43 6.84 9.79
C THR A 141 6.68 5.68 10.42
N GLN A 142 5.47 5.92 10.90
CA GLN A 142 4.61 4.94 11.56
C GLN A 142 3.52 4.52 10.59
N VAL A 143 3.59 3.27 10.15
CA VAL A 143 2.55 2.64 9.33
C VAL A 143 1.57 1.94 10.26
N GLU A 144 0.32 2.41 10.28
CA GLU A 144 -0.71 1.86 11.17
C GLU A 144 -1.61 0.84 10.45
N GLY A 145 -1.96 -0.24 11.17
CA GLY A 145 -2.90 -1.27 10.69
C GLY A 145 -2.36 -2.19 9.58
N ASP A 146 -3.20 -3.16 9.21
CA ASP A 146 -2.97 -3.99 8.02
C ASP A 146 -3.82 -3.44 6.88
N TRP A 147 -3.16 -2.76 5.95
CA TRP A 147 -3.77 -2.15 4.77
C TRP A 147 -3.53 -2.99 3.51
N SER A 148 -2.86 -4.14 3.65
CA SER A 148 -2.45 -4.95 2.52
C SER A 148 -3.64 -5.57 1.78
N LEU A 149 -3.45 -5.91 0.50
CA LEU A 149 -4.44 -6.66 -0.27
C LEU A 149 -4.74 -8.00 0.40
N GLU A 150 -3.73 -8.63 1.01
CA GLU A 150 -3.87 -9.89 1.74
C GLU A 150 -4.88 -9.76 2.89
N TYR A 151 -4.98 -8.59 3.54
CA TYR A 151 -6.02 -8.34 4.54
C TYR A 151 -7.42 -8.44 3.94
N VAL A 152 -7.63 -7.89 2.74
CA VAL A 152 -8.94 -7.91 2.05
C VAL A 152 -9.34 -9.32 1.67
N THR A 153 -8.39 -10.24 1.48
CA THR A 153 -8.72 -11.63 1.14
C THR A 153 -9.47 -12.39 2.22
N GLN A 154 -9.54 -11.87 3.45
CA GLN A 154 -10.41 -12.46 4.49
C GLN A 154 -11.89 -12.40 4.12
N HIS A 155 -12.26 -11.58 3.12
CA HIS A 155 -13.61 -11.45 2.56
C HIS A 155 -13.86 -12.42 1.39
N CYS A 156 -12.86 -13.20 0.96
CA CYS A 156 -13.02 -14.25 -0.03
C CYS A 156 -13.32 -15.59 0.68
N ALA A 157 -14.24 -16.39 0.14
CA ALA A 157 -14.61 -17.70 0.66
C ALA A 157 -13.54 -18.75 0.42
N ASN A 158 -12.77 -18.60 -0.67
CA ASN A 158 -11.72 -19.50 -1.08
C ASN A 158 -10.35 -19.13 -0.47
N GLU A 159 -9.47 -20.13 -0.37
CA GLU A 159 -8.10 -19.91 0.12
C GLU A 159 -7.31 -19.03 -0.84
N SER A 160 -6.73 -17.95 -0.31
CA SER A 160 -5.93 -17.02 -1.09
C SER A 160 -4.43 -17.36 -1.03
N PRO A 161 -3.72 -17.31 -2.17
CA PRO A 161 -2.30 -17.59 -2.19
C PRO A 161 -1.51 -16.52 -1.43
N SER A 162 -0.50 -16.92 -0.67
CA SER A 162 0.38 -15.96 0.01
C SER A 162 1.19 -15.12 -0.98
N LEU A 163 1.26 -13.81 -0.77
CA LEU A 163 2.09 -12.88 -1.55
C LEU A 163 3.53 -12.75 -1.04
N ALA A 164 3.85 -13.28 0.15
CA ALA A 164 5.19 -13.19 0.77
C ALA A 164 6.19 -14.24 0.21
N VAL A 165 6.07 -14.62 -1.07
CA VAL A 165 6.84 -15.73 -1.66
C VAL A 165 8.32 -15.40 -1.68
N ARG A 166 9.10 -16.13 -0.88
CA ARG A 166 10.56 -15.97 -0.77
C ARG A 166 11.00 -14.50 -0.64
N GLN A 167 10.22 -13.73 0.11
CA GLN A 167 10.55 -12.37 0.48
C GLN A 167 11.78 -12.38 1.39
N VAL A 168 12.79 -11.57 1.05
CA VAL A 168 14.06 -11.49 1.80
C VAL A 168 14.21 -10.19 2.58
N ALA A 169 13.50 -9.13 2.17
CA ALA A 169 13.42 -7.87 2.90
C ALA A 169 12.12 -7.13 2.57
N SER A 170 11.75 -6.19 3.43
CA SER A 170 10.63 -5.28 3.25
C SER A 170 10.97 -3.91 3.83
N ARG A 171 10.40 -2.88 3.24
CA ARG A 171 10.38 -1.52 3.78
C ARG A 171 9.03 -0.89 3.49
N SER A 172 8.52 -0.09 4.43
CA SER A 172 7.25 0.59 4.28
C SER A 172 7.38 2.06 4.65
N VAL A 173 6.52 2.88 4.07
CA VAL A 173 6.37 4.31 4.35
C VAL A 173 4.89 4.66 4.22
N GLN A 174 4.44 5.62 5.03
CA GLN A 174 3.12 6.23 4.88
C GLN A 174 3.29 7.71 4.57
N PHE A 175 2.38 8.22 3.75
CA PHE A 175 2.26 9.63 3.43
C PHE A 175 0.83 10.06 3.69
N ASP A 176 0.67 11.16 4.41
CA ASP A 176 -0.62 11.68 4.83
C ASP A 176 -0.82 13.08 4.26
N SER A 177 -2.05 13.41 3.88
CA SER A 177 -2.48 14.75 3.49
C SER A 177 -3.85 15.04 4.13
N PRO A 178 -4.34 16.29 4.12
CA PRO A 178 -5.64 16.61 4.72
C PRO A 178 -6.83 15.84 4.12
N SER A 179 -6.73 15.35 2.89
CA SER A 179 -7.82 14.70 2.16
C SER A 179 -7.54 13.25 1.76
N ASP A 180 -6.31 12.78 1.90
CA ASP A 180 -5.86 11.51 1.34
C ASP A 180 -4.68 10.95 2.14
N TYR A 181 -4.51 9.63 2.09
CA TYR A 181 -3.33 8.95 2.61
C TYR A 181 -2.88 7.87 1.64
N LEU A 182 -1.57 7.69 1.57
CA LEU A 182 -0.92 6.71 0.73
C LEU A 182 -0.01 5.87 1.61
N VAL A 183 -0.08 4.56 1.47
CA VAL A 183 0.87 3.67 2.14
C VAL A 183 1.58 2.82 1.10
N GLU A 184 2.90 2.79 1.17
CA GLU A 184 3.75 1.98 0.30
C GLU A 184 4.48 0.91 1.12
N ARG A 185 4.57 -0.29 0.56
CA ARG A 185 5.42 -1.38 1.01
C ARG A 185 6.19 -1.90 -0.19
N VAL A 186 7.50 -1.80 -0.14
CA VAL A 186 8.41 -2.41 -1.11
C VAL A 186 9.03 -3.65 -0.50
N THR A 187 8.92 -4.77 -1.21
CA THR A 187 9.49 -6.06 -0.84
C THR A 187 10.56 -6.48 -1.85
N ARG A 188 11.64 -7.07 -1.34
CA ARG A 188 12.65 -7.75 -2.16
C ARG A 188 12.42 -9.24 -2.13
N HIS A 189 12.52 -9.89 -3.28
CA HIS A 189 12.32 -11.33 -3.43
C HIS A 189 13.56 -12.02 -4.02
N SER A 190 13.74 -13.30 -3.74
CA SER A 190 14.85 -14.07 -4.34
C SER A 190 14.48 -14.69 -5.68
N GLY A 191 15.45 -14.73 -6.61
CA GLY A 191 15.28 -15.33 -7.94
C GLY A 191 14.12 -14.69 -8.72
N THR A 192 13.26 -15.51 -9.31
CA THR A 192 12.09 -15.06 -10.09
C THR A 192 10.83 -14.83 -9.24
N SER A 193 10.94 -14.88 -7.90
CA SER A 193 9.77 -14.84 -7.02
C SER A 193 8.99 -13.53 -7.10
N ALA A 194 9.62 -12.40 -7.46
CA ALA A 194 8.89 -11.15 -7.71
C ALA A 194 7.86 -11.28 -8.83
N THR A 195 8.18 -12.01 -9.91
CA THR A 195 7.23 -12.34 -10.98
C THR A 195 6.11 -13.25 -10.49
N THR A 196 6.45 -14.25 -9.66
CA THR A 196 5.46 -15.13 -9.03
C THR A 196 4.50 -14.36 -8.14
N VAL A 197 4.96 -13.33 -7.42
CA VAL A 197 4.06 -12.46 -6.63
C VAL A 197 3.06 -11.77 -7.53
N MET A 198 3.48 -11.17 -8.65
CA MET A 198 2.56 -10.51 -9.58
C MET A 198 1.54 -11.47 -10.20
N GLN A 199 1.92 -12.72 -10.47
CA GLN A 199 1.00 -13.77 -10.91
C GLN A 199 -0.01 -14.12 -9.81
N ARG A 200 0.45 -14.24 -8.56
CA ARG A 200 -0.42 -14.53 -7.41
C ARG A 200 -1.38 -13.40 -7.09
N VAL A 201 -0.98 -12.13 -7.28
CA VAL A 201 -1.89 -10.98 -7.15
C VAL A 201 -3.06 -11.14 -8.12
N ARG A 202 -2.78 -11.44 -9.39
CA ARG A 202 -3.84 -11.67 -10.39
C ARG A 202 -4.71 -12.85 -10.02
N GLN A 203 -4.10 -13.99 -9.70
CA GLN A 203 -4.82 -15.21 -9.30
C GLN A 203 -5.73 -14.97 -8.08
N LEU A 204 -5.23 -14.26 -7.08
CA LEU A 204 -5.97 -13.89 -5.88
C LEU A 204 -7.18 -13.03 -6.24
N VAL A 205 -6.99 -11.99 -7.07
CA VAL A 205 -8.06 -11.07 -7.46
C VAL A 205 -9.12 -11.78 -8.30
N THR A 206 -8.72 -12.49 -9.35
CA THR A 206 -9.66 -13.16 -10.26
C THR A 206 -10.31 -14.41 -9.64
N GLY A 207 -9.65 -14.99 -8.64
CA GLY A 207 -10.13 -16.19 -7.96
C GLY A 207 -10.91 -15.89 -6.68
N CYS A 208 -11.01 -14.65 -6.24
CA CYS A 208 -11.76 -14.31 -5.03
C CYS A 208 -13.26 -14.53 -5.25
N GLU A 209 -13.86 -15.38 -4.43
CA GLU A 209 -15.31 -15.55 -4.32
C GLU A 209 -15.80 -14.78 -3.09
N PRO A 210 -16.39 -13.58 -3.23
CA PRO A 210 -16.77 -12.78 -2.08
C PRO A 210 -17.81 -13.48 -1.20
N VAL A 211 -17.62 -13.46 0.12
CA VAL A 211 -18.53 -14.12 1.08
C VAL A 211 -19.89 -13.42 1.14
N GLN A 212 -19.91 -12.09 1.01
CA GLN A 212 -21.13 -11.29 1.09
C GLN A 212 -21.59 -10.83 -0.29
N PRO A 213 -22.91 -10.82 -0.56
CA PRO A 213 -23.45 -10.18 -1.76
C PRO A 213 -23.09 -8.70 -1.81
N GLY A 214 -22.62 -8.23 -2.97
CA GLY A 214 -22.19 -6.84 -3.18
C GLY A 214 -20.71 -6.61 -2.93
N ASP A 215 -20.03 -7.48 -2.18
CA ASP A 215 -18.58 -7.43 -2.08
C ASP A 215 -17.95 -7.81 -3.43
N SER A 216 -16.85 -7.16 -3.80
CA SER A 216 -16.11 -7.47 -5.02
C SER A 216 -14.63 -7.16 -4.93
N LEU A 217 -13.85 -7.90 -5.72
CA LEU A 217 -12.43 -7.66 -5.95
C LEU A 217 -12.16 -7.81 -7.45
N SER A 218 -11.51 -6.83 -8.07
CA SER A 218 -11.32 -6.80 -9.53
C SER A 218 -10.00 -6.16 -9.93
N ILE A 219 -9.48 -6.57 -11.09
CA ILE A 219 -8.38 -5.90 -11.76
C ILE A 219 -8.98 -4.74 -12.57
N MET A 220 -8.63 -3.52 -12.21
CA MET A 220 -9.14 -2.31 -12.88
C MET A 220 -8.28 -1.90 -14.07
N ALA A 221 -6.97 -2.14 -13.99
CA ALA A 221 -6.05 -1.85 -15.06
C ALA A 221 -4.75 -2.65 -14.92
N GLU A 222 -4.09 -2.88 -16.04
CA GLU A 222 -2.77 -3.51 -16.12
C GLU A 222 -1.83 -2.65 -16.98
N SER A 223 -0.55 -3.04 -17.01
CA SER A 223 0.47 -2.41 -17.86
C SER A 223 0.60 -0.91 -17.59
N LEU A 224 0.59 -0.54 -16.30
CA LEU A 224 0.63 0.86 -15.84
C LEU A 224 2.05 1.45 -15.82
N GLY A 225 3.08 0.63 -15.83
CA GLY A 225 4.48 1.05 -15.78
C GLY A 225 5.39 -0.06 -15.26
N GLY A 226 6.70 0.21 -15.25
CA GLY A 226 7.71 -0.76 -14.85
C GLY A 226 7.74 -2.01 -15.73
N ALA A 227 8.31 -3.08 -15.19
CA ALA A 227 8.38 -4.37 -15.87
C ALA A 227 7.08 -5.19 -15.73
N ASP A 228 6.26 -4.90 -14.73
CA ASP A 228 4.88 -5.38 -14.58
C ASP A 228 4.13 -4.46 -13.59
N ALA A 229 2.87 -4.12 -13.85
CA ALA A 229 2.05 -3.35 -12.92
C ALA A 229 0.56 -3.64 -13.07
N VAL A 230 -0.16 -3.66 -11.95
CA VAL A 230 -1.60 -3.91 -11.88
C VAL A 230 -2.27 -2.99 -10.85
N LEU A 231 -3.39 -2.39 -11.23
CA LEU A 231 -4.31 -1.69 -10.33
C LEU A 231 -5.46 -2.64 -9.97
N VAL A 232 -5.66 -2.82 -8.68
CA VAL A 232 -6.70 -3.65 -8.08
C VAL A 232 -7.69 -2.75 -7.37
N GLY A 233 -8.98 -3.00 -7.59
CA GLY A 233 -10.07 -2.37 -6.87
C GLY A 233 -10.84 -3.39 -6.05
N SER A 234 -11.23 -3.00 -4.84
CA SER A 234 -12.26 -3.71 -4.08
C SER A 234 -13.45 -2.80 -3.80
N GLU A 235 -14.58 -3.42 -3.51
CA GLU A 235 -15.75 -2.81 -2.87
C GLU A 235 -16.19 -3.80 -1.79
N ILE A 236 -15.97 -3.49 -0.52
CA ILE A 236 -16.25 -4.40 0.60
C ILE A 236 -17.14 -3.66 1.59
N GLY A 237 -18.33 -4.21 1.88
CA GLY A 237 -19.33 -3.54 2.70
C GLY A 237 -19.72 -2.15 2.18
N GLY A 238 -19.71 -1.97 0.85
CA GLY A 238 -19.94 -0.67 0.20
C GLY A 238 -18.78 0.32 0.32
N VAL A 239 -17.63 -0.09 0.86
CA VAL A 239 -16.43 0.76 0.98
C VAL A 239 -15.45 0.40 -0.15
N PRO A 240 -15.25 1.29 -1.13
CA PRO A 240 -14.25 1.09 -2.17
C PRO A 240 -12.83 1.21 -1.60
N SER A 241 -11.89 0.47 -2.17
CA SER A 241 -10.46 0.64 -1.91
C SER A 241 -9.64 0.31 -3.15
N ARG A 242 -8.43 0.87 -3.23
CA ARG A 242 -7.54 0.75 -4.40
C ARG A 242 -6.14 0.36 -3.95
N TRP A 243 -5.56 -0.60 -4.68
CA TRP A 243 -4.16 -0.98 -4.54
C TRP A 243 -3.48 -0.98 -5.89
N ILE A 244 -2.27 -0.47 -5.95
CA ILE A 244 -1.40 -0.68 -7.10
C ILE A 244 -0.23 -1.56 -6.71
N PHE A 245 0.10 -2.50 -7.59
CA PHE A 245 1.30 -3.30 -7.51
C PHE A 245 2.20 -2.97 -8.69
N VAL A 246 3.49 -2.76 -8.43
CA VAL A 246 4.49 -2.45 -9.44
C VAL A 246 5.71 -3.33 -9.20
N ARG A 247 6.21 -3.99 -10.24
CA ARG A 247 7.42 -4.80 -10.20
C ARG A 247 8.50 -4.20 -11.07
N GLN A 248 9.71 -4.19 -10.54
CA GLN A 248 10.94 -3.94 -11.28
C GLN A 248 12.04 -4.85 -10.75
N GLY A 249 12.67 -5.64 -11.63
CA GLY A 249 13.66 -6.64 -11.20
C GLY A 249 13.10 -7.62 -10.16
N ASP A 250 13.81 -7.69 -9.03
CA ASP A 250 13.52 -8.50 -7.86
C ASP A 250 12.69 -7.78 -6.78
N LEU A 251 12.27 -6.54 -7.06
CA LEU A 251 11.45 -5.71 -6.17
C LEU A 251 9.98 -5.68 -6.61
N VAL A 252 9.09 -5.67 -5.61
CA VAL A 252 7.65 -5.42 -5.78
C VAL A 252 7.25 -4.31 -4.81
N ALA A 253 6.65 -3.24 -5.32
CA ALA A 253 5.92 -2.27 -4.53
C ALA A 253 4.44 -2.64 -4.51
N GLN A 254 3.84 -2.63 -3.33
CA GLN A 254 2.41 -2.60 -3.11
C GLN A 254 2.08 -1.26 -2.49
N MET A 255 1.04 -0.60 -2.99
CA MET A 255 0.58 0.66 -2.42
C MET A 255 -0.93 0.65 -2.25
N ARG A 256 -1.41 1.21 -1.15
CA ARG A 256 -2.81 1.63 -1.01
C ARG A 256 -2.94 3.08 -1.44
N LEU A 257 -3.93 3.35 -2.28
CA LEU A 257 -4.22 4.67 -2.84
C LEU A 257 -5.60 5.13 -2.36
N ASP A 258 -5.93 6.39 -2.67
CA ASP A 258 -7.30 6.87 -2.53
C ASP A 258 -8.30 5.97 -3.28
N HIS A 259 -9.46 5.79 -2.69
CA HIS A 259 -10.53 4.95 -3.20
C HIS A 259 -11.10 5.40 -4.56
N GLN A 260 -10.97 6.67 -4.93
CA GLN A 260 -11.39 7.23 -6.21
C GLN A 260 -10.31 7.18 -7.29
N THR A 261 -9.11 6.70 -6.97
CA THR A 261 -7.99 6.69 -7.93
C THR A 261 -8.37 5.98 -9.23
N THR A 262 -8.27 6.72 -10.34
CA THR A 262 -8.55 6.21 -11.68
C THR A 262 -7.36 5.46 -12.29
N PRO A 263 -7.57 4.58 -13.29
CA PRO A 263 -6.47 3.98 -14.05
C PRO A 263 -5.46 4.97 -14.65
N ALA A 264 -5.92 6.17 -15.03
CA ALA A 264 -5.06 7.20 -15.61
C ALA A 264 -4.12 7.82 -14.56
N GLU A 265 -4.64 8.15 -13.38
CA GLU A 265 -3.85 8.64 -12.25
C GLU A 265 -2.90 7.56 -11.74
N ALA A 266 -3.40 6.33 -11.58
CA ALA A 266 -2.61 5.18 -11.17
C ALA A 266 -1.40 4.93 -12.10
N ARG A 267 -1.54 5.21 -13.41
CA ARG A 267 -0.43 5.12 -14.38
C ARG A 267 0.69 6.12 -14.08
N GLY A 268 0.35 7.34 -13.68
CA GLY A 268 1.33 8.35 -13.26
C GLY A 268 2.14 7.85 -12.06
N THR A 269 1.43 7.43 -11.02
CA THR A 269 2.02 6.87 -9.80
C THR A 269 2.88 5.64 -10.09
N ALA A 270 2.38 4.70 -10.91
CA ALA A 270 3.10 3.48 -11.28
C ALA A 270 4.46 3.77 -11.94
N LYS A 271 4.53 4.80 -12.78
CA LYS A 271 5.78 5.21 -13.44
C LYS A 271 6.78 5.77 -12.44
N SER A 272 6.34 6.63 -11.51
CA SER A 272 7.21 7.15 -10.45
C SER A 272 7.76 6.03 -9.57
N VAL A 273 6.89 5.10 -9.18
CA VAL A 273 7.27 3.91 -8.39
C VAL A 273 8.25 3.04 -9.16
N ALA A 274 7.98 2.72 -10.43
CA ALA A 274 8.89 1.94 -11.26
C ALA A 274 10.28 2.60 -11.36
N SER A 275 10.32 3.92 -11.51
CA SER A 275 11.59 4.68 -11.52
C SER A 275 12.34 4.58 -10.20
N ARG A 276 11.64 4.57 -9.06
CA ARG A 276 12.26 4.36 -7.73
C ARG A 276 12.76 2.94 -7.60
N LEU A 277 11.94 1.94 -7.92
CA LEU A 277 12.34 0.54 -7.87
C LEU A 277 13.57 0.28 -8.75
N CYS A 278 13.69 0.95 -9.90
CA CYS A 278 14.89 0.89 -10.73
C CYS A 278 16.16 1.32 -10.01
N ALA A 279 16.11 2.32 -9.15
CA ALA A 279 17.27 2.72 -8.34
C ALA A 279 17.63 1.70 -7.25
N GLY A 280 16.78 0.71 -7.00
CA GLY A 280 16.96 -0.32 -5.97
C GLY A 280 17.35 -1.70 -6.47
N THR A 281 17.42 -1.89 -7.78
CA THR A 281 17.68 -3.18 -8.44
C THR A 281 18.62 -2.99 -9.64
N ASP A 282 19.30 -4.04 -10.05
CA ASP A 282 20.23 -4.01 -11.21
C ASP A 282 19.52 -4.30 -12.54
N ALA A 283 18.19 -4.46 -12.52
CA ALA A 283 17.37 -4.90 -13.65
C ALA A 283 16.50 -3.77 -14.21
N CYS A 284 17.16 -2.72 -14.72
CA CYS A 284 16.61 -1.65 -15.55
C CYS A 284 17.56 -1.40 -16.73
#